data_AF-W4K6F1-F1
#
_entry.id   AF-W4K6F1-F1
#
_cell.length_a   1.000
_cell.length_b   1.000
_cell.length_c   1.000
_cell.angle_alpha   90.00
_cell.angle_beta   90.00
_cell.angle_gamma   90.00
#
_symmetry.space_group_name_H-M   'P 1'
#
loop_
_entity.id
_entity.type
_entity.pdbx_description
1 polymer ?
#
loop_
_entity_poly.entity_id
_entity_poly.type
_entity_poly.pdbx_seq_one_letter_code
_entity_poly.pdbx_strand_id
1 'polypeptide(L)' 'CLRLGYWPNQFKISTTIVISKPKKSDYSRLKSYRPIILLSCLGKLMEKVLVNRFQYEGAKFNIFHPNQ' A
#
# COMPACT_ATOMS: atom_id res chain seq x y z
N CYS A 1 1.82 16.62 8.08
CA CYS A 1 2.61 15.39 8.26
C CYS A 1 4.11 15.63 8.18
N LEU A 2 4.67 16.01 7.04
CA LEU A 2 6.12 16.03 6.83
C LEU A 2 6.88 17.02 7.73
N ARG A 3 6.47 18.28 7.77
CA ARG A 3 7.12 19.30 8.61
C ARG A 3 6.93 19.05 10.12
N LEU A 4 5.79 18.48 10.50
CA LEU A 4 5.43 18.23 11.90
C LEU A 4 5.89 16.85 12.39
N GLY A 5 6.44 15.99 11.51
CA GLY A 5 6.77 14.60 11.85
C GLY A 5 5.59 13.70 12.25
N TYR A 6 4.35 14.18 12.11
CA TYR A 6 3.16 13.49 12.61
C TYR A 6 2.34 12.88 11.48
N TRP A 7 2.07 11.57 11.56
CA TRP A 7 1.13 10.89 10.67
C TRP A 7 -0.22 10.68 11.37
N PRO A 8 -1.32 11.28 10.87
CA PRO A 8 -2.64 11.15 11.46
C PRO A 8 -3.06 9.70 11.69
N ASN A 9 -3.61 9.41 12.86
CA ASN A 9 -4.08 8.05 13.18
C ASN A 9 -5.20 7.60 12.25
N GLN A 10 -6.03 8.52 11.76
CA GLN A 10 -7.09 8.25 10.79
C GLN A 10 -6.57 7.65 9.49
N PHE A 11 -5.34 7.99 9.08
CA PHE A 11 -4.73 7.43 7.87
C PHE A 11 -4.21 6.01 8.08
N LYS A 12 -4.03 5.58 9.33
CA LYS A 12 -3.60 4.21 9.69
C LYS A 12 -4.78 3.25 9.83
N ILE A 13 -6.00 3.78 9.99
CA ILE A 13 -7.22 2.96 10.06
C ILE A 13 -7.51 2.41 8.66
N SER A 14 -7.85 1.12 8.61
CA SER A 14 -8.18 0.43 7.38
C SER A 14 -9.28 -0.59 7.57
N THR A 15 -9.99 -0.89 6.49
CA THR A 15 -10.99 -1.95 6.44
C THR A 15 -10.40 -3.13 5.67
N THR A 16 -10.36 -4.30 6.29
CA THR A 16 -9.92 -5.52 5.59
C THR A 16 -11.13 -6.19 4.94
N ILE A 17 -11.07 -6.36 3.62
CA ILE A 17 -12.07 -7.07 2.84
C ILE A 17 -11.46 -8.36 2.31
N VAL A 18 -12.16 -9.47 2.46
CA VAL A 18 -11.72 -10.78 2.00
C VAL A 18 -12.34 -11.07 0.64
N ILE A 19 -11.50 -11.26 -0.39
CA ILE A 19 -11.94 -11.57 -1.76
C ILE A 19 -11.55 -13.00 -2.12
N SER A 20 -12.46 -13.76 -2.71
CA SER A 20 -12.19 -15.10 -3.22
C SER A 20 -11.22 -15.06 -4.40
N LYS A 21 -10.21 -15.93 -4.40
CA LYS A 21 -9.35 -16.14 -5.57
C LYS A 21 -10.17 -16.84 -6.65
N PRO A 22 -10.08 -16.45 -7.92
CA PRO A 22 -10.75 -17.17 -9.00
C PRO A 22 -10.15 -18.58 -9.17
N LYS A 23 -10.96 -19.51 -9.69
CA LYS A 23 -10.55 -20.88 -10.08
C LYS A 23 -9.93 -21.70 -8.93
N LYS A 24 -10.49 -21.59 -7.72
CA LYS A 24 -10.13 -22.49 -6.61
C LYS A 24 -11.18 -23.58 -6.46
N SER A 25 -10.70 -24.80 -6.24
CA SER A 25 -11.53 -26.00 -6.15
C SER A 25 -12.27 -26.12 -4.82
N ASP A 26 -11.75 -25.51 -3.75
CA ASP A 26 -12.28 -25.62 -2.39
C ASP A 26 -12.16 -24.28 -1.67
N TYR A 27 -13.31 -23.65 -1.35
CA TYR A 27 -13.39 -22.38 -0.61
C TYR A 27 -13.55 -22.57 0.90
N SER A 28 -13.51 -23.79 1.42
CA SER A 28 -13.39 -24.02 2.86
C SER A 28 -11.97 -23.70 3.36
N ARG A 29 -10.99 -23.66 2.44
CA ARG A 29 -9.58 -23.38 2.76
C ARG A 29 -9.26 -21.89 2.67
N LEU A 30 -8.61 -21.34 3.71
CA LEU A 30 -8.11 -19.97 3.75
C LEU A 30 -7.23 -19.59 2.54
N LYS A 31 -6.47 -20.56 2.00
CA LYS A 31 -5.61 -20.36 0.81
C LYS A 31 -6.40 -19.92 -0.43
N SER A 32 -7.71 -20.14 -0.45
CA SER A 32 -8.61 -19.77 -1.54
C SER A 32 -9.07 -18.31 -1.51
N TYR A 33 -8.66 -17.54 -0.50
CA TYR A 33 -8.98 -16.11 -0.37
C TYR A 33 -7.74 -15.21 -0.41
N ARG A 34 -7.97 -13.92 -0.70
CA ARG A 34 -7.02 -12.81 -0.62
C ARG A 34 -7.62 -11.74 0.30
N PRO A 35 -7.06 -11.49 1.48
CA PRO A 35 -7.40 -10.29 2.23
C PRO A 35 -6.81 -9.07 1.50
N ILE A 36 -7.61 -8.02 1.35
CA ILE A 36 -7.19 -6.72 0.83
C ILE A 36 -7.47 -5.67 1.90
N ILE A 37 -6.47 -4.84 2.18
CA ILE A 37 -6.57 -3.77 3.15
C ILE A 37 -6.95 -2.48 2.42
N LEU A 38 -8.09 -1.89 2.78
CA LEU A 38 -8.54 -0.61 2.26
C LEU A 38 -8.22 0.50 3.25
N LEU A 39 -7.13 1.22 2.96
CA LEU A 39 -6.77 2.45 3.65
C LEU A 39 -7.66 3.62 3.20
N SER A 40 -7.72 4.67 4.02
CA SER A 40 -8.37 5.93 3.66
C SER A 40 -7.84 6.47 2.32
N CYS A 41 -8.72 6.97 1.46
CA CYS A 41 -8.34 7.52 0.15
C CYS A 41 -7.32 8.67 0.30
N LEU A 42 -7.54 9.54 1.30
CA LEU A 42 -6.62 10.64 1.61
C LEU A 42 -5.24 10.16 2.07
N GLY A 43 -5.18 9.11 2.89
CA GLY A 43 -3.92 8.47 3.29
C GLY A 43 -3.16 7.93 2.08
N LYS A 44 -3.84 7.22 1.17
CA LYS A 44 -3.22 6.72 -0.07
C LYS A 44 -2.73 7.85 -0.98
N LEU A 45 -3.47 8.95 -1.07
CA LEU A 45 -3.05 10.11 -1.86
C LEU A 45 -1.74 10.70 -1.30
N MET A 46 -1.67 10.86 0.03
CA MET A 46 -0.47 11.35 0.70
C MET A 46 0.72 10.40 0.49
N GLU A 47 0.52 9.09 0.64
CA GLU A 47 1.52 8.07 0.32
C GLU A 47 2.01 8.18 -1.13
N LYS A 48 1.08 8.36 -2.08
CA LYS A 48 1.43 8.48 -3.50
C LYS A 48 2.32 9.69 -3.79
N VAL A 49 2.03 10.84 -3.18
CA VAL A 49 2.86 12.04 -3.30
C VAL A 49 4.28 11.79 -2.76
N LEU A 50 4.39 11.13 -1.60
CA LEU A 50 5.68 10.78 -1.00
C LEU A 50 6.47 9.80 -1.84
N VAL A 51 5.83 8.73 -2.31
CA VAL A 51 6.45 7.72 -3.16
C VAL A 51 6.97 8.36 -4.45
N ASN A 52 6.19 9.20 -5.12
CA ASN A 52 6.64 9.87 -6.33
C ASN A 52 7.87 10.77 -6.06
N ARG A 53 7.91 11.45 -4.91
CA ARG A 53 9.08 12.26 -4.52
C ARG A 53 10.31 11.39 -4.27
N PHE A 54 10.17 10.29 -3.55
CA PHE A 54 11.27 9.35 -3.29
C PHE A 54 11.75 8.66 -4.56
N GLN A 55 10.85 8.30 -5.47
CA GLN A 55 11.22 7.75 -6.78
C GLN A 55 12.04 8.74 -7.60
N TYR A 56 11.62 10.01 -7.65
CA TYR A 56 12.37 11.04 -8.36
C TYR A 56 13.79 11.22 -7.80
N GLU A 57 13.93 11.38 -6.48
CA GLU A 57 15.24 11.55 -5.83
C GLU A 57 16.09 10.27 -5.93
N GLY A 58 15.49 9.09 -5.69
CA GLY A 58 16.21 7.82 -5.78
C GLY A 58 16.74 7.51 -7.17
N ALA A 59 16.01 7.89 -8.22
CA ALA A 59 16.48 7.79 -9.60
C ALA A 59 17.61 8.79 -9.86
N LYS A 60 17.48 10.03 -9.40
CA LYS A 60 18.49 11.07 -9.55
C LYS A 60 19.84 10.69 -8.93
N PHE A 61 19.82 10.01 -7.78
CA PHE A 61 21.02 9.59 -7.06
C PHE A 61 21.44 8.13 -7.35
N ASN A 62 20.82 7.46 -8.32
CA ASN A 62 21.07 6.04 -8.64
C ASN A 62 21.05 5.11 -7.42
N ILE A 63 20.10 5.35 -6.49
CA ILE A 63 19.95 4.57 -5.25
C ILE A 63 19.30 3.21 -5.54
N PHE A 64 18.47 3.13 -6.58
CA PHE A 64 17.77 1.90 -6.94
C PHE A 64 18.69 0.89 -7.60
N HIS A 65 18.48 -0.39 -7.27
CA HIS A 65 19.17 -1.47 -7.95
C HIS A 65 18.70 -1.51 -9.42
N PRO A 66 19.58 -1.74 -10.41
CA PRO A 66 19.24 -1.73 -11.84
C PRO A 66 18.19 -2.76 -12.31
N ASN A 67 17.72 -3.65 -11.42
CA ASN A 67 16.74 -4.71 -11.72
C ASN A 67 15.40 -4.51 -10.98
N GLN A 68 15.10 -3.29 -10.50
CA GLN A 68 13.85 -2.95 -9.82
C GLN A 68 12.69 -2.62 -10.76
#